data_AF-A0A8T3TLB9-F1
#
_entry.id   AF-A0A8T3TLB9-F1
#
_cell.length_a   1.000
_cell.length_b   1.000
_cell.length_c   1.000
_cell.angle_alpha   90.00
_cell.angle_beta   90.00
_cell.angle_gamma   90.00
#
_symmetry.space_group_name_H-M   'P 1'
#
loop_
_entity.id
_entity.type
_entity.pdbx_description
1 polymer ?
#
loop_
_entity_poly.entity_id
_entity_poly.type
_entity_poly.pdbx_seq_one_letter_code
_entity_poly.pdbx_strand_id
1 'polypeptide(L)'
;MKIVVGLGNPGRQYEGTRHNVGWMVLDRIAERAGWSGKAKARDAAAVARGRHGDLDLVLVKPTTYMNLSGLAVRKVLARERAPLADMLVVVDDFALPMGRLRLREEGSAGGHNGLRSIIGEMGTQGFARLRVGIGDPGQRAVDHVLSRFGPSERADLELVLDAAADAVEDWAREGTSRAANRWNPWRLGASDVGGPGHGGPVEATDPTLPAPPTLRIPEREGKPDKNGIVRTLTGWRKLLPPGRRDRP
;
A
#
# COMPACT_ATOMS: atom_id res chain seq x y z
N MET A 1 17.72 -1.02 12.04
CA MET A 1 16.61 -2.00 12.00
C MET A 1 15.41 -1.31 11.36
N LYS A 2 14.80 -1.91 10.35
CA LYS A 2 13.65 -1.33 9.64
C LYS A 2 12.35 -1.93 10.16
N ILE A 3 11.32 -1.11 10.29
CA ILE A 3 10.01 -1.50 10.80
C ILE A 3 9.01 -1.44 9.64
N VAL A 4 8.38 -2.58 9.35
CA VAL A 4 7.37 -2.70 8.31
C VAL A 4 6.03 -2.95 8.99
N VAL A 5 5.11 -2.01 8.82
CA VAL A 5 3.75 -2.08 9.37
C VAL A 5 2.80 -2.46 8.25
N GLY A 6 2.16 -3.62 8.35
CA GLY A 6 1.09 -4.03 7.44
C GLY A 6 -0.27 -3.70 8.05
N LEU A 7 -1.09 -2.93 7.34
CA LEU A 7 -2.44 -2.62 7.81
C LEU A 7 -3.43 -3.72 7.43
N GLY A 8 -4.40 -3.92 8.31
CA GLY A 8 -5.46 -4.92 8.21
C GLY A 8 -6.38 -4.88 9.44
N ASN A 9 -7.47 -5.64 9.40
CA ASN A 9 -8.37 -5.85 10.53
C ASN A 9 -8.20 -7.25 11.13
N PRO A 10 -8.25 -7.38 12.47
CA PRO A 10 -8.22 -8.67 13.17
C PRO A 10 -9.57 -9.39 13.13
N GLY A 11 -9.52 -10.72 13.10
CA GLY A 11 -10.70 -11.59 13.16
C GLY A 11 -10.96 -12.33 11.85
N ARG A 12 -11.54 -13.54 11.97
CA ARG A 12 -11.75 -14.47 10.83
C ARG A 12 -12.56 -13.87 9.69
N GLN A 13 -13.50 -12.97 9.98
CA GLN A 13 -14.30 -12.33 8.92
C GLN A 13 -13.46 -11.47 7.96
N TYR A 14 -12.28 -10.99 8.36
CA TYR A 14 -11.42 -10.14 7.53
C TYR A 14 -10.25 -10.88 6.87
N GLU A 15 -10.06 -12.15 7.22
CA GLU A 15 -9.07 -13.00 6.54
C GLU A 15 -9.39 -13.10 5.04
N GLY A 16 -8.36 -12.90 4.21
CA GLY A 16 -8.49 -12.94 2.76
C GLY A 16 -9.13 -11.69 2.14
N THR A 17 -9.48 -10.67 2.94
CA THR A 17 -10.08 -9.43 2.40
C THR A 17 -9.04 -8.50 1.79
N ARG A 18 -9.47 -7.69 0.82
CA ARG A 18 -8.62 -6.69 0.16
C ARG A 18 -7.99 -5.71 1.16
N HIS A 19 -8.72 -5.35 2.21
CA HIS A 19 -8.24 -4.46 3.27
C HIS A 19 -7.13 -5.06 4.15
N ASN A 20 -6.93 -6.37 4.07
CA ASN A 20 -5.87 -7.09 4.76
C ASN A 20 -4.65 -7.35 3.86
N VAL A 21 -4.56 -6.74 2.67
CA VAL A 21 -3.40 -6.93 1.78
C VAL A 21 -2.08 -6.55 2.46
N GLY A 22 -2.08 -5.54 3.34
CA GLY A 22 -0.90 -5.18 4.12
C GLY A 22 -0.43 -6.33 5.02
N TRP A 23 -1.36 -7.07 5.64
CA TRP A 23 -1.01 -8.26 6.41
C TRP A 23 -0.51 -9.40 5.53
N MET A 24 -1.11 -9.58 4.35
CA MET A 24 -0.71 -10.62 3.39
C MET A 24 0.72 -10.39 2.88
N VAL A 25 1.11 -9.13 2.61
CA VAL A 25 2.49 -8.79 2.23
C VAL A 25 3.46 -9.14 3.35
N LEU A 26 3.11 -8.82 4.61
CA LEU A 26 3.93 -9.20 5.76
C LEU A 26 3.99 -10.72 5.97
N ASP A 27 2.91 -11.44 5.68
CA ASP A 27 2.91 -12.92 5.69
C ASP A 27 3.87 -13.48 4.64
N ARG A 28 3.86 -12.94 3.41
CA ARG A 28 4.79 -13.34 2.36
C ARG A 28 6.26 -13.12 2.77
N ILE A 29 6.57 -11.98 3.38
CA ILE A 29 7.94 -11.71 3.88
C ILE A 29 8.29 -12.68 5.01
N ALA A 30 7.37 -12.91 5.95
CA ALA A 30 7.59 -13.83 7.06
C ALA A 30 7.79 -15.27 6.58
N GLU A 31 7.06 -15.71 5.55
CA GLU A 31 7.21 -17.01 4.92
C GLU A 31 8.60 -17.19 4.31
N ARG A 32 9.03 -16.23 3.47
CA ARG A 32 10.36 -16.21 2.84
C ARG A 32 11.50 -16.22 3.87
N ALA A 33 11.31 -15.54 5.00
CA ALA A 33 12.29 -15.48 6.08
C ALA A 33 12.25 -16.69 7.03
N GLY A 34 11.33 -17.64 6.85
CA GLY A 34 11.13 -18.77 7.76
C GLY A 34 10.61 -18.34 9.15
N TRP A 35 9.84 -17.24 9.21
CA TRP A 35 9.25 -16.67 10.42
C TRP A 35 7.76 -16.96 10.59
N SER A 36 7.17 -17.75 9.70
CA SER A 36 5.79 -18.22 9.83
C SER A 36 5.52 -18.75 11.25
N GLY A 37 4.46 -18.24 11.88
CA GLY A 37 4.08 -18.60 13.26
C GLY A 37 4.97 -18.06 14.38
N LYS A 38 6.04 -17.30 14.09
CA LYS A 38 6.95 -16.74 15.11
C LYS A 38 6.50 -15.39 15.68
N ALA A 39 5.39 -14.84 15.18
CA ALA A 39 4.87 -13.56 15.65
C ALA A 39 4.38 -13.65 17.11
N LYS A 40 4.73 -12.66 17.92
CA LYS A 40 4.30 -12.54 19.32
C LYS A 40 3.32 -11.39 19.47
N ALA A 41 2.23 -11.60 20.21
CA ALA A 41 1.28 -10.55 20.55
C ALA A 41 1.90 -9.58 21.57
N ARG A 42 2.08 -8.32 21.18
CA ARG A 42 2.59 -7.23 22.02
C ARG A 42 2.06 -5.89 21.55
N ASP A 43 1.75 -4.98 22.47
CA ASP A 43 1.37 -3.60 22.15
C ASP A 43 0.20 -3.45 21.18
N ALA A 44 -0.78 -4.34 21.31
CA ALA A 44 -1.91 -4.45 20.37
C ALA A 44 -1.46 -4.67 18.92
N ALA A 45 -0.39 -5.44 18.73
CA ALA A 45 0.10 -5.89 17.44
C ALA A 45 0.63 -7.33 17.53
N ALA A 46 0.60 -8.05 16.42
CA ALA A 46 1.41 -9.25 16.22
C ALA A 46 2.75 -8.82 15.63
N VAL A 47 3.85 -9.17 16.30
CA VAL A 47 5.20 -8.71 15.93
C VAL A 47 6.11 -9.90 15.70
N ALA A 48 6.66 -10.00 14.49
CA ALA A 48 7.75 -10.89 14.15
C ALA A 48 9.02 -10.06 13.91
N ARG A 49 10.18 -10.54 14.35
CA ARG A 49 11.45 -9.83 14.16
C ARG A 49 12.57 -10.82 13.91
N GLY A 50 13.55 -10.40 13.13
CA GLY A 50 14.75 -11.18 12.89
C GLY A 50 15.57 -10.62 11.74
N ARG A 51 16.57 -11.40 11.35
CA ARG A 51 17.41 -11.13 10.20
C ARG A 51 16.92 -11.94 9.00
N HIS A 52 16.60 -11.25 7.90
CA HIS A 52 16.22 -11.84 6.61
C HIS A 52 17.29 -11.47 5.59
N GLY A 53 18.14 -12.44 5.24
CA GLY A 53 19.39 -12.16 4.51
C GLY A 53 20.32 -11.24 5.31
N ASP A 54 20.57 -10.05 4.79
CA ASP A 54 21.35 -8.96 5.40
C ASP A 54 20.46 -7.85 6.01
N LEU A 55 19.14 -8.02 6.01
CA LEU A 55 18.19 -7.05 6.55
C LEU A 55 17.73 -7.41 7.96
N ASP A 56 17.86 -6.47 8.89
CA ASP A 56 17.21 -6.54 10.21
C ASP A 56 15.82 -5.91 10.14
N LEU A 57 14.78 -6.75 10.15
CA LEU A 57 13.38 -6.34 10.00
C LEU A 57 12.54 -6.62 11.25
N VAL A 58 11.58 -5.73 11.48
CA VAL A 58 10.46 -5.94 12.40
C VAL A 58 9.16 -5.83 11.60
N LEU A 59 8.43 -6.94 11.51
CA LEU A 59 7.13 -7.00 10.87
C LEU A 59 6.04 -6.80 11.92
N VAL A 60 5.17 -5.82 11.70
CA VAL A 60 4.16 -5.37 12.66
C VAL A 60 2.79 -5.43 12.01
N LYS A 61 1.91 -6.24 12.59
CA LYS A 61 0.49 -6.28 12.22
C LYS A 61 -0.35 -5.75 13.38
N PRO A 62 -0.82 -4.49 13.35
CA PRO A 62 -1.70 -3.95 14.38
C PRO A 62 -2.93 -4.83 14.55
N THR A 63 -3.19 -5.35 15.75
CA THR A 63 -4.38 -6.16 16.07
C THR A 63 -5.51 -5.31 16.66
N THR A 64 -5.51 -4.01 16.35
CA THR A 64 -6.62 -3.09 16.56
C THR A 64 -7.50 -3.05 15.31
N TYR A 65 -8.71 -2.51 15.41
CA TYR A 65 -9.46 -2.16 14.20
C TYR A 65 -8.70 -1.10 13.38
N MET A 66 -8.90 -1.10 12.08
CA MET A 66 -8.18 -0.26 11.12
C MET A 66 -8.15 1.23 11.51
N ASN A 67 -9.26 1.78 12.00
CA ASN A 67 -9.34 3.18 12.43
C ASN A 67 -8.53 3.49 13.70
N LEU A 68 -8.01 2.48 14.39
CA LEU A 68 -7.21 2.55 15.61
C LEU A 68 -5.79 1.99 15.41
N SER A 69 -5.35 1.77 14.17
CA SER A 69 -4.00 1.25 13.88
C SER A 69 -2.88 2.15 14.40
N GLY A 70 -3.09 3.46 14.43
CA GLY A 70 -2.08 4.42 14.93
C GLY A 70 -1.68 4.17 16.38
N LEU A 71 -2.61 3.74 17.24
CA LEU A 71 -2.34 3.46 18.66
C LEU A 71 -1.33 2.32 18.83
N ALA A 72 -1.48 1.26 18.04
CA ALA A 72 -0.56 0.12 18.06
C ALA A 72 0.81 0.53 17.48
N VAL A 73 0.81 1.25 16.36
CA VAL A 73 2.05 1.72 15.71
C VAL A 73 2.85 2.61 16.65
N ARG A 74 2.21 3.57 17.33
CA ARG A 74 2.86 4.44 18.31
C ARG A 74 3.58 3.66 19.41
N LYS A 75 2.89 2.68 20.01
CA LYS A 75 3.46 1.84 21.07
C LYS A 75 4.65 1.02 20.58
N VAL A 76 4.55 0.45 19.37
CA VAL A 76 5.64 -0.32 18.77
C VAL A 76 6.85 0.56 18.50
N LEU A 77 6.68 1.74 17.89
CA LEU A 77 7.80 2.66 17.63
C LEU A 77 8.49 3.11 18.93
N ALA A 78 7.71 3.44 19.97
CA ALA A 78 8.25 3.82 21.26
C ALA A 78 9.06 2.69 21.90
N ARG A 79 8.57 1.44 21.81
CA ARG A 79 9.27 0.25 22.33
C ARG A 79 10.57 -0.02 21.58
N GLU A 80 10.53 0.01 20.25
CA GLU A 80 11.71 -0.25 19.41
C GLU A 80 12.67 0.95 19.35
N ARG A 81 12.29 2.10 19.92
CA ARG A 81 13.04 3.37 19.88
C ARG A 81 13.42 3.78 18.45
N ALA A 82 12.52 3.48 17.51
CA ALA A 82 12.77 3.67 16.09
C ALA A 82 12.24 5.02 15.60
N PRO A 83 13.01 5.76 14.78
CA PRO A 83 12.53 6.97 14.13
C PRO A 83 11.50 6.64 13.04
N LEU A 84 10.64 7.60 12.71
CA LEU A 84 9.65 7.45 11.62
C LEU A 84 10.29 7.16 10.25
N ALA A 85 11.52 7.63 10.03
CA ALA A 85 12.29 7.38 8.81
C ALA A 85 12.65 5.89 8.61
N ASP A 86 12.62 5.10 9.68
CA ASP A 86 12.84 3.65 9.64
C ASP A 86 11.53 2.85 9.56
N MET A 87 10.39 3.52 9.39
CA MET A 87 9.08 2.90 9.26
C MET A 87 8.56 2.94 7.82
N LEU A 88 8.05 1.81 7.34
CA LEU A 88 7.24 1.69 6.12
C LEU A 88 5.85 1.18 6.48
N VAL A 89 4.81 1.85 5.99
CA VAL A 89 3.41 1.39 6.14
C VAL A 89 2.90 0.81 4.83
N VAL A 90 2.51 -0.46 4.84
CA VAL A 90 1.91 -1.17 3.70
C VAL A 90 0.39 -1.17 3.82
N VAL A 91 -0.29 -0.67 2.79
CA VAL A 91 -1.75 -0.45 2.79
C VAL A 91 -2.38 -0.82 1.45
N ASP A 92 -3.67 -1.15 1.45
CA ASP A 92 -4.45 -1.22 0.22
C ASP A 92 -4.77 0.18 -0.34
N ASP A 93 -4.92 0.24 -1.66
CA ASP A 93 -5.38 1.43 -2.35
C ASP A 93 -6.30 1.07 -3.53
N PHE A 94 -7.59 1.30 -3.38
CA PHE A 94 -8.58 1.08 -4.43
C PHE A 94 -8.54 2.15 -5.53
N ALA A 95 -7.86 3.29 -5.34
CA ALA A 95 -7.64 4.24 -6.42
C ALA A 95 -6.57 3.77 -7.41
N LEU A 96 -5.80 2.73 -7.04
CA LEU A 96 -4.82 2.09 -7.90
C LEU A 96 -5.40 0.82 -8.53
N PRO A 97 -5.16 0.59 -9.84
CA PRO A 97 -5.49 -0.68 -10.49
C PRO A 97 -4.89 -1.88 -9.73
N MET A 98 -5.54 -3.04 -9.82
CA MET A 98 -5.02 -4.28 -9.24
C MET A 98 -3.58 -4.51 -9.69
N GLY A 99 -2.69 -4.79 -8.74
CA GLY A 99 -1.28 -5.04 -9.01
C GLY A 99 -0.48 -3.82 -9.47
N ARG A 100 -0.92 -2.62 -9.12
CA ARG A 100 -0.08 -1.42 -9.18
C ARG A 100 0.50 -1.12 -7.80
N LEU A 101 1.82 -0.98 -7.74
CA LEU A 101 2.52 -0.56 -6.52
C LEU A 101 2.82 0.94 -6.56
N ARG A 102 2.74 1.59 -5.40
CA ARG A 102 3.15 2.98 -5.24
C ARG A 102 3.83 3.24 -3.91
N LEU A 103 5.13 3.46 -3.95
CA LEU A 103 5.96 3.94 -2.84
C LEU A 103 5.99 5.47 -2.81
N ARG A 104 5.88 6.01 -1.60
CA ARG A 104 5.96 7.45 -1.28
C ARG A 104 6.61 7.66 0.09
N GLU A 105 7.39 8.71 0.24
CA GLU A 105 8.01 9.13 1.51
C GLU A 105 7.03 9.82 2.44
N GLU A 106 5.98 10.42 1.89
CA GLU A 106 4.96 11.14 2.63
C GLU A 106 3.63 11.18 1.87
N GLY A 107 2.61 11.74 2.53
CA GLY A 107 1.35 12.11 1.89
C GLY A 107 0.13 11.97 2.79
N SER A 108 -1.03 12.34 2.25
CA SER A 108 -2.29 12.27 2.99
C SER A 108 -2.81 10.83 3.12
N ALA A 109 -3.83 10.65 3.95
CA ALA A 109 -4.51 9.36 4.12
C ALA A 109 -5.18 8.85 2.83
N GLY A 110 -5.55 9.74 1.89
CA GLY A 110 -6.24 9.34 0.65
C GLY A 110 -7.52 8.54 0.90
N GLY A 111 -8.28 8.88 1.95
CA GLY A 111 -9.49 8.15 2.35
C GLY A 111 -9.26 6.92 3.24
N HIS A 112 -8.03 6.39 3.33
CA HIS A 112 -7.73 5.18 4.10
C HIS A 112 -7.73 5.43 5.62
N ASN A 113 -8.59 4.74 6.36
CA ASN A 113 -8.78 4.97 7.80
C ASN A 113 -7.55 4.62 8.64
N GLY A 114 -6.79 3.58 8.28
CA GLY A 114 -5.54 3.21 8.94
C GLY A 114 -4.45 4.27 8.83
N LEU A 115 -4.17 4.77 7.62
CA LEU A 115 -3.28 5.91 7.43
C LEU A 115 -3.77 7.16 8.19
N ARG A 116 -5.07 7.44 8.20
CA ARG A 116 -5.62 8.56 8.99
C ARG A 116 -5.31 8.40 10.48
N SER A 117 -5.48 7.19 11.01
CA SER A 117 -5.18 6.85 12.40
C SER A 117 -3.70 7.07 12.73
N ILE A 118 -2.80 6.57 11.88
CA ILE A 118 -1.34 6.74 12.07
C ILE A 118 -0.96 8.21 12.00
N ILE A 119 -1.44 8.96 10.99
CA ILE A 119 -1.16 10.39 10.86
C ILE A 119 -1.63 11.15 12.10
N GLY A 120 -2.80 10.82 12.63
CA GLY A 120 -3.34 11.45 13.84
C GLY A 120 -2.49 11.18 15.08
N GLU A 121 -2.07 9.93 15.29
CA GLU A 121 -1.25 9.55 16.45
C GLU A 121 0.20 10.04 16.36
N MET A 122 0.75 10.16 15.15
CA MET A 122 2.12 10.63 14.90
C MET A 122 2.22 12.15 14.75
N GLY A 123 1.10 12.85 14.51
CA GLY A 123 1.07 14.28 14.26
C GLY A 123 1.72 14.71 12.93
N THR A 124 2.00 13.77 12.02
CA THR A 124 2.72 14.05 10.77
C THR A 124 2.33 13.09 9.65
N GLN A 125 2.54 13.53 8.41
CA GLN A 125 2.44 12.72 7.19
C GLN A 125 3.80 12.20 6.71
N GLY A 126 4.90 12.60 7.36
CA GLY A 126 6.28 12.29 6.99
C GLY A 126 6.72 10.89 7.41
N PHE A 127 6.15 9.88 6.76
CA PHE A 127 6.57 8.49 6.88
C PHE A 127 6.30 7.74 5.58
N ALA A 128 7.20 6.80 5.28
CA ALA A 128 7.14 6.04 4.04
C ALA A 128 5.92 5.12 4.01
N ARG A 129 5.33 4.95 2.83
CA ARG A 129 4.23 4.02 2.61
C ARG A 129 4.29 3.35 1.26
N LEU A 130 3.93 2.07 1.26
CA LEU A 130 3.68 1.26 0.08
C LEU A 130 2.17 1.08 -0.07
N ARG A 131 1.61 1.66 -1.13
CA ARG A 131 0.21 1.45 -1.53
C ARG A 131 0.17 0.29 -2.51
N VAL A 132 -0.63 -0.73 -2.21
CA VAL A 132 -0.88 -1.90 -3.05
C VAL A 132 -2.24 -1.73 -3.70
N GLY A 133 -2.26 -1.67 -5.02
CA GLY A 133 -3.48 -1.49 -5.79
C GLY A 133 -4.39 -2.72 -5.74
N ILE A 134 -5.64 -2.50 -5.37
CA ILE A 134 -6.68 -3.53 -5.24
C ILE A 134 -7.84 -3.35 -6.25
N GLY A 135 -7.67 -2.43 -7.21
CA GLY A 135 -8.67 -2.09 -8.23
C GLY A 135 -9.74 -1.12 -7.74
N ASP A 136 -10.20 -0.26 -8.65
CA ASP A 136 -11.29 0.69 -8.40
C ASP A 136 -12.64 -0.03 -8.57
N PRO A 137 -13.47 -0.14 -7.52
CA PRO A 137 -14.78 -0.78 -7.65
C PRO A 137 -15.80 0.08 -8.41
N GLY A 138 -15.47 1.34 -8.72
CA GLY A 138 -16.36 2.34 -9.32
C GLY A 138 -17.42 2.87 -8.35
N GLN A 139 -18.05 1.99 -7.58
CA GLN A 139 -19.02 2.29 -6.52
C GLN A 139 -18.80 1.38 -5.30
N ARG A 140 -19.31 1.77 -4.13
CA ARG A 140 -19.26 0.97 -2.88
C ARG A 140 -17.84 0.59 -2.44
N ALA A 141 -16.98 1.61 -2.29
CA ALA A 141 -15.58 1.43 -1.87
C ALA A 141 -15.42 0.63 -0.57
N VAL A 142 -16.32 0.79 0.40
CA VAL A 142 -16.29 0.05 1.68
C VAL A 142 -16.53 -1.44 1.47
N ASP A 143 -17.53 -1.80 0.67
CA ASP A 143 -17.86 -3.21 0.43
C ASP A 143 -16.73 -3.88 -0.36
N HIS A 144 -16.08 -3.14 -1.27
CA HIS A 144 -14.93 -3.61 -2.03
C HIS A 144 -13.75 -3.95 -1.12
N VAL A 145 -13.31 -3.05 -0.26
CA VAL A 145 -12.16 -3.33 0.62
C VAL A 145 -12.43 -4.50 1.58
N LEU A 146 -13.68 -4.68 2.02
CA LEU A 146 -14.08 -5.77 2.91
C LEU A 146 -14.38 -7.09 2.17
N SER A 147 -14.34 -7.10 0.84
CA SER A 147 -14.52 -8.31 0.04
C SER A 147 -13.23 -9.09 -0.11
N ARG A 148 -13.36 -10.40 -0.35
CA ARG A 148 -12.23 -11.30 -0.62
C ARG A 148 -11.83 -11.27 -2.09
N PHE A 149 -10.55 -11.51 -2.36
CA PHE A 149 -10.09 -11.78 -3.73
C PHE A 149 -10.79 -13.03 -4.27
N GLY A 150 -11.28 -12.95 -5.51
CA GLY A 150 -11.94 -14.05 -6.19
C GLY A 150 -10.94 -15.12 -6.67
N PRO A 151 -11.41 -16.32 -7.03
CA PRO A 151 -10.54 -17.40 -7.51
C PRO A 151 -9.66 -17.01 -8.71
N SER A 152 -10.21 -16.21 -9.63
CA SER A 152 -9.49 -15.72 -10.82
C SER A 152 -8.38 -14.72 -10.50
N GLU A 153 -8.49 -14.00 -9.38
CA GLU A 153 -7.50 -12.99 -8.96
C GLU A 153 -6.37 -13.62 -8.14
N ARG A 154 -6.46 -14.92 -7.79
CA ARG A 154 -5.54 -15.52 -6.83
C ARG A 154 -4.11 -15.60 -7.38
N ALA A 155 -3.93 -16.06 -8.62
CA ALA A 155 -2.61 -16.13 -9.24
C ALA A 155 -1.95 -14.74 -9.34
N ASP A 156 -2.75 -13.76 -9.75
CA ASP A 156 -2.33 -12.36 -9.82
C ASP A 156 -1.96 -11.80 -8.44
N LEU A 157 -2.76 -12.12 -7.41
CA LEU A 157 -2.49 -11.71 -6.04
C LEU A 157 -1.14 -12.28 -5.57
N GLU A 158 -0.85 -13.55 -5.83
CA GLU A 158 0.44 -14.15 -5.45
C GLU A 158 1.63 -13.37 -6.03
N LEU A 159 1.56 -12.99 -7.32
CA LEU A 159 2.57 -12.17 -8.00
C LEU A 159 2.68 -10.76 -7.41
N VAL A 160 1.55 -10.15 -7.04
CA VAL A 160 1.52 -8.83 -6.39
C VAL A 160 2.11 -8.90 -4.99
N LEU A 161 1.83 -9.97 -4.22
CA LEU A 161 2.42 -10.17 -2.90
C LEU A 161 3.93 -10.38 -2.99
N ASP A 162 4.41 -11.10 -4.00
CA ASP A 162 5.85 -11.25 -4.25
C ASP A 162 6.52 -9.91 -4.60
N ALA A 163 5.96 -9.17 -5.56
CA ALA A 163 6.49 -7.86 -5.96
C ALA A 163 6.45 -6.85 -4.80
N ALA A 164 5.39 -6.88 -3.99
CA ALA A 164 5.28 -6.01 -2.82
C ALA A 164 6.29 -6.38 -1.73
N ALA A 165 6.55 -7.67 -1.52
CA ALA A 165 7.60 -8.12 -0.61
C ALA A 165 8.99 -7.67 -1.08
N ASP A 166 9.30 -7.84 -2.37
CA ASP A 166 10.56 -7.36 -2.96
C ASP A 166 10.69 -5.83 -2.83
N ALA A 167 9.61 -5.08 -3.04
CA ALA A 167 9.59 -3.63 -2.87
C ALA A 167 9.87 -3.19 -1.42
N VAL A 168 9.41 -3.96 -0.44
CA VAL A 168 9.72 -3.74 0.98
C VAL A 168 11.18 -4.04 1.29
N GLU A 169 11.72 -5.13 0.73
CA GLU A 169 13.13 -5.50 0.91
C GLU A 169 14.06 -4.45 0.29
N ASP A 170 13.78 -3.98 -0.94
CA ASP A 170 14.53 -2.91 -1.59
C ASP A 170 14.42 -1.58 -0.82
N TRP A 171 13.23 -1.24 -0.30
CA TRP A 171 13.09 -0.07 0.57
C TRP A 171 13.96 -0.18 1.81
N ALA A 172 14.02 -1.37 2.43
CA ALA A 172 14.82 -1.58 3.63
C ALA A 172 16.33 -1.47 3.35
N ARG A 173 16.78 -1.88 2.15
CA ARG A 173 18.19 -1.79 1.70
C ARG A 173 18.59 -0.38 1.27
N GLU A 174 17.77 0.24 0.42
CA GLU A 174 18.17 1.39 -0.39
C GLU A 174 17.39 2.68 -0.08
N GLY A 175 16.37 2.59 0.76
CA GLY A 175 15.49 3.70 1.09
C GLY A 175 14.40 3.96 0.04
N THR A 176 13.51 4.90 0.37
CA THR A 176 12.27 5.10 -0.37
C THR A 176 12.47 5.62 -1.79
N SER A 177 13.39 6.57 -2.01
CA SER A 177 13.61 7.14 -3.34
C SER A 177 14.03 6.09 -4.39
N ARG A 178 15.02 5.24 -4.06
CA ARG A 178 15.49 4.18 -4.98
C ARG A 178 14.44 3.10 -5.19
N ALA A 179 13.83 2.61 -4.12
CA ALA A 179 12.75 1.63 -4.21
C ALA A 179 11.55 2.18 -5.00
N ALA A 180 11.19 3.45 -4.81
CA ALA A 180 10.12 4.09 -5.56
C ALA A 180 10.42 4.17 -7.06
N ASN A 181 11.66 4.50 -7.46
CA ASN A 181 12.04 4.54 -8.87
C ASN A 181 11.95 3.16 -9.54
N ARG A 182 12.28 2.09 -8.80
CA ARG A 182 12.21 0.72 -9.31
C ARG A 182 10.78 0.17 -9.36
N TRP A 183 9.98 0.40 -8.32
CA TRP A 183 8.70 -0.31 -8.14
C TRP A 183 7.47 0.51 -8.56
N ASN A 184 7.53 1.84 -8.59
CA ASN A 184 6.40 2.64 -9.09
C ASN A 184 6.07 2.43 -10.59
N PRO A 185 7.04 2.05 -11.46
CA PRO A 185 6.74 1.64 -12.83
C PRO A 185 6.14 0.23 -12.94
N TRP A 186 6.42 -0.67 -11.99
CA TRP A 186 6.00 -2.07 -12.03
C TRP A 186 4.47 -2.24 -12.14
N ARG A 187 4.03 -3.14 -13.01
CA ARG A 187 2.62 -3.50 -13.19
C ARG A 187 2.51 -5.02 -13.27
N LEU A 188 1.47 -5.56 -12.64
CA LEU A 188 1.03 -6.93 -12.88
C LEU A 188 0.80 -7.17 -14.38
N GLY A 189 1.35 -8.26 -14.92
CA GLY A 189 1.27 -8.62 -16.33
C GLY A 189 2.26 -7.93 -17.27
N ALA A 190 3.11 -7.01 -16.77
CA ALA A 190 4.18 -6.39 -17.57
C ALA A 190 5.47 -7.23 -17.64
N SER A 191 5.40 -8.51 -17.28
CA SER A 191 6.52 -9.46 -17.40
C SER A 191 6.60 -10.01 -18.83
N ASP A 192 6.97 -9.13 -19.76
CA ASP A 192 7.88 -9.42 -20.87
C ASP A 192 8.41 -8.08 -21.37
N VAL A 193 9.74 -7.99 -21.44
CA VAL A 193 10.58 -6.83 -21.85
C VAL A 193 11.08 -5.93 -20.69
N GLY A 194 12.34 -6.16 -20.30
CA GLY A 194 13.17 -5.13 -19.66
C GLY A 194 13.98 -5.52 -18.42
N GLY A 195 14.53 -6.73 -18.36
CA GLY A 195 15.75 -6.98 -17.57
C GLY A 195 16.98 -6.43 -18.32
N PRO A 196 18.00 -5.86 -17.66
CA PRO A 196 19.14 -5.28 -18.36
C PRO A 196 20.07 -6.39 -18.87
N GLY A 197 20.24 -6.51 -20.18
CA GLY A 197 21.33 -7.30 -20.77
C GLY A 197 20.98 -8.01 -22.07
N HIS A 198 21.08 -7.32 -23.20
CA HIS A 198 22.02 -7.63 -24.30
C HIS A 198 21.71 -6.74 -25.50
N GLY A 199 22.75 -6.05 -25.98
CA GLY A 199 22.68 -5.15 -27.11
C GLY A 199 22.46 -5.89 -28.42
N GLY A 200 21.62 -5.30 -29.27
CA GLY A 200 21.41 -5.61 -30.68
C GLY A 200 20.67 -4.42 -31.32
N PRO A 201 20.94 -4.08 -32.60
CA PRO A 201 20.79 -2.73 -33.09
C PRO A 201 19.34 -2.29 -33.27
N VAL A 202 19.10 -1.02 -32.98
CA VAL A 202 17.89 -0.26 -33.33
C VAL A 202 17.80 -0.12 -34.85
N GLU A 203 16.74 -0.66 -35.44
CA GLU A 203 16.36 -0.42 -36.83
C GLU A 203 15.23 0.61 -36.91
N ALA A 204 15.29 1.43 -37.95
CA ALA A 204 14.65 2.73 -38.05
C ALA A 204 13.17 2.70 -38.47
N THR A 205 12.44 3.67 -37.89
CA THR A 205 11.21 4.35 -38.32
C THR A 205 10.49 3.92 -39.61
N ASP A 206 9.18 3.67 -39.49
CA ASP A 206 8.18 3.85 -40.56
C ASP A 206 7.23 5.03 -40.18
N PRO A 207 7.19 6.14 -40.95
CA PRO A 207 6.43 7.33 -40.61
C PRO A 207 5.04 7.31 -41.28
N THR A 208 4.14 6.43 -40.86
CA THR A 208 2.74 6.51 -41.32
C THR A 208 1.72 6.05 -40.27
N LEU A 209 1.53 6.84 -39.21
CA LEU A 209 0.39 6.70 -38.30
C LEU A 209 -0.31 8.06 -38.15
N PRO A 210 -1.64 8.15 -38.32
CA PRO A 210 -2.36 9.40 -38.12
C PRO A 210 -2.29 9.83 -36.64
N ALA A 211 -2.24 11.14 -36.42
CA ALA A 211 -2.22 11.73 -35.08
C ALA A 211 -3.37 11.20 -34.21
N PRO A 212 -3.14 10.93 -32.90
CA PRO A 212 -4.17 10.41 -32.03
C PRO A 212 -5.32 11.44 -31.91
N PRO A 213 -6.59 11.00 -31.89
CA PRO A 213 -7.71 11.90 -31.71
C PRO A 213 -7.59 12.59 -30.35
N THR A 214 -7.80 13.90 -30.34
CA THR A 214 -7.94 14.69 -29.11
C THR A 214 -9.09 14.13 -28.29
N LEU A 215 -8.74 13.42 -27.21
CA LEU A 215 -9.68 12.96 -26.19
C LEU A 215 -10.44 14.16 -25.64
N ARG A 216 -11.71 14.29 -26.02
CA ARG A 216 -12.67 15.15 -25.32
C ARG A 216 -12.81 14.60 -23.90
N ILE A 217 -12.29 15.36 -22.94
CA ILE A 217 -12.42 15.08 -21.50
C ILE A 217 -13.87 15.38 -21.10
N PRO A 218 -14.67 14.43 -20.58
CA PRO A 218 -15.94 14.77 -19.97
C PRO A 218 -15.68 15.37 -18.58
N GLU A 219 -16.09 16.62 -18.38
CA GLU A 219 -16.23 17.21 -17.06
C GLU A 219 -17.33 16.48 -16.27
N ARG A 220 -17.00 15.96 -15.08
CA ARG A 220 -17.89 15.89 -13.89
C ARG A 220 -17.19 15.22 -12.71
N GLU A 221 -17.03 15.96 -11.63
CA GLU A 221 -16.79 15.39 -10.29
C GLU A 221 -17.95 14.46 -9.90
N GLY A 222 -17.67 13.30 -9.32
CA GLY A 222 -18.69 12.33 -8.92
C GLY A 222 -19.46 12.79 -7.66
N LYS A 223 -20.73 12.38 -7.52
CA LYS A 223 -21.49 12.63 -6.28
C LYS A 223 -20.90 11.81 -5.11
N PRO A 224 -20.86 12.36 -3.88
CA PRO A 224 -20.40 11.63 -2.69
C PRO A 224 -21.24 10.38 -2.40
N ASP A 225 -20.59 9.32 -1.95
CA ASP A 225 -21.27 8.15 -1.38
C ASP A 225 -21.84 8.44 0.03
N LYS A 226 -22.57 7.47 0.60
CA LYS A 226 -23.17 7.56 1.95
C LYS A 226 -22.17 7.86 3.08
N ASN A 227 -20.87 7.70 2.83
CA ASN A 227 -19.78 7.95 3.78
C ASN A 227 -19.03 9.26 3.49
N GLY A 228 -19.52 10.08 2.54
CA GLY A 228 -18.91 11.34 2.12
C GLY A 228 -17.68 11.15 1.23
N ILE A 229 -17.48 9.98 0.61
CA ILE A 229 -16.34 9.70 -0.27
C ILE A 229 -16.72 10.07 -1.72
N VAL A 230 -15.91 10.92 -2.35
CA VAL A 230 -16.09 11.44 -3.71
C VAL A 230 -14.97 10.95 -4.62
N ARG A 231 -15.33 10.56 -5.84
CA ARG A 231 -14.39 10.29 -6.94
C ARG A 231 -14.00 11.62 -7.60
N THR A 232 -12.71 11.97 -7.51
CA THR A 232 -12.12 13.13 -8.20
C THR A 232 -11.23 12.67 -9.35
N LEU A 233 -10.82 13.60 -10.22
CA LEU A 233 -9.88 13.34 -11.32
C LEU A 233 -8.53 12.77 -10.84
N THR A 234 -8.17 12.99 -9.57
CA THR A 234 -6.89 12.56 -8.97
C THR A 234 -7.03 11.37 -8.00
N GLY A 235 -8.23 10.77 -7.94
CA GLY A 235 -8.55 9.66 -7.04
C GLY A 235 -9.66 10.00 -6.05
N TRP A 236 -9.81 9.17 -5.02
CA TRP A 236 -10.92 9.28 -4.08
C TRP A 236 -10.56 10.17 -2.88
N ARG A 237 -11.47 11.09 -2.52
CA ARG A 237 -11.31 11.99 -1.38
C ARG A 237 -12.55 11.93 -0.50
N LYS A 238 -12.35 11.99 0.82
CA LYS A 238 -13.47 12.20 1.75
C LYS A 238 -13.74 13.70 1.84
N LEU A 239 -14.94 14.13 1.45
CA LEU A 239 -15.40 15.48 1.74
C LEU A 239 -15.65 15.58 3.24
N LEU A 240 -14.94 16.50 3.90
CA LEU A 240 -15.29 16.91 5.25
C LEU A 240 -16.63 17.67 5.16
N PRO A 241 -17.59 17.44 6.07
CA PRO A 241 -18.82 18.21 6.08
C PRO A 241 -18.49 19.72 6.17
N PRO A 242 -19.21 20.59 5.46
CA PRO A 242 -18.99 22.02 5.55
C PRO A 242 -19.32 22.51 6.96
N GLY A 243 -18.29 22.88 7.74
CA GLY A 243 -18.43 23.66 8.96
C GLY A 243 -18.04 22.97 10.27
N ARG A 244 -16.75 23.05 10.62
CA ARG A 244 -16.32 23.75 11.84
C ARG A 244 -15.10 24.57 11.47
N ARG A 245 -15.32 25.87 11.24
CA ARG A 245 -14.24 26.85 11.31
C ARG A 245 -13.86 26.90 12.78
N ASP A 246 -12.70 26.36 13.12
CA ASP A 246 -12.07 26.68 14.40
C ASP A 246 -11.82 28.20 14.37
N ARG A 247 -12.52 28.91 15.27
CA ARG A 247 -12.15 30.28 15.65
C ARG A 247 -10.90 30.19 16.52
N PRO A 248 -10.02 31.21 16.44
CA PRO A 248 -8.67 31.18 17.02
C PRO A 248 -8.66 30.94 18.53
#